data_AF-C3NHI2-F1
#
_entry.id   AF-C3NHI2-F1
#
_cell.length_a   1.000
_cell.length_b   1.000
_cell.length_c   1.000
_cell.angle_alpha   90.00
_cell.angle_beta   90.00
_cell.angle_gamma   90.00
#
_symmetry.space_group_name_H-M   'P 1'
#
loop_
_entity.id
_entity.type
_entity.pdbx_description
1 polymer ?
#
loop_
_entity_poly.entity_id
_entity_poly.type
_entity_poly.pdbx_seq_one_letter_code
_entity_poly.pdbx_strand_id
1 'polypeptide(L)'
;MFVRNEVEGKRYNPDDPEQRECLRKAKCYIDRTVDPPVIRMIKDDDDYEIVGWVWLTDRGELKSNGVNVKLSDDKKYFIYNNRKYPPGVYYLIRRHGREFLVSEEFLKSI
;
A
#
# COMPACT_ATOMS: atom_id res chain seq x y z
N MET A 1 -18.77 9.16 13.55
CA MET A 1 -18.80 8.43 14.83
C MET A 1 -17.73 7.35 14.72
N PHE A 2 -16.58 7.54 15.36
CA PHE A 2 -15.45 6.62 15.30
C PHE A 2 -15.74 5.41 16.20
N VAL A 3 -15.98 4.24 15.62
CA VAL A 3 -16.02 3.00 16.39
C VAL A 3 -14.59 2.70 16.79
N ARG A 4 -14.27 2.81 18.09
CA ARG A 4 -12.98 2.38 18.62
C ARG A 4 -12.86 0.88 18.37
N ASN A 5 -11.83 0.50 17.61
CA ASN A 5 -11.55 -0.86 17.16
C ASN A 5 -11.09 -1.74 18.34
N GLU A 6 -12.02 -2.48 18.95
CA GLU A 6 -11.75 -3.30 20.13
C GLU A 6 -11.15 -4.69 19.82
N VAL A 7 -11.04 -5.10 18.55
CA VAL A 7 -10.53 -6.44 18.17
C VAL A 7 -9.11 -6.48 17.62
N GLU A 8 -8.47 -5.34 17.35
CA GLU A 8 -7.09 -5.28 16.86
C GLU A 8 -6.12 -5.92 17.86
N GLY A 9 -5.32 -6.88 17.38
CA GLY A 9 -4.31 -7.57 18.19
C GLY A 9 -4.87 -8.58 19.21
N LYS A 10 -6.20 -8.78 19.28
CA LYS A 10 -6.77 -9.85 20.10
C LYS A 10 -6.38 -11.21 19.53
N ARG A 11 -6.11 -12.18 20.41
CA ARG A 11 -5.94 -13.59 20.02
C ARG A 11 -7.17 -14.05 19.24
N TYR A 12 -6.94 -14.74 18.14
CA TYR A 12 -8.01 -15.33 17.35
C TYR A 12 -8.83 -16.30 18.21
N ASN A 13 -10.14 -16.07 18.25
CA ASN A 13 -11.13 -16.91 18.89
C ASN A 13 -12.31 -17.13 17.92
N PRO A 14 -12.51 -18.35 17.40
CA PRO A 14 -13.59 -18.64 16.45
C PRO A 14 -14.99 -18.46 17.06
N ASP A 15 -15.13 -18.50 18.39
CA ASP A 15 -16.41 -18.36 19.09
C ASP A 15 -16.74 -16.91 19.44
N ASP A 16 -15.81 -15.97 19.22
CA ASP A 16 -16.01 -14.55 19.48
C ASP A 16 -16.91 -13.93 18.37
N PRO A 17 -18.10 -13.40 18.73
CA PRO A 17 -19.04 -12.87 17.75
C PRO A 17 -18.52 -11.63 17.02
N GLU A 18 -17.68 -10.80 17.66
CA GLU A 18 -17.10 -9.60 17.04
C GLU A 18 -16.06 -9.98 15.99
N GLN A 19 -15.20 -10.97 16.31
CA GLN A 19 -14.22 -11.47 15.35
C GLN A 19 -14.90 -12.12 14.14
N ARG A 20 -15.95 -12.92 14.38
CA ARG A 20 -16.75 -13.53 13.30
C ARG A 20 -17.40 -12.47 12.42
N GLU A 21 -17.99 -11.44 13.00
CA GLU A 21 -18.62 -10.36 12.23
C GLU A 21 -17.59 -9.58 11.40
N CYS A 22 -16.43 -9.29 11.99
CA CYS A 22 -15.35 -8.60 11.34
C CYS A 22 -14.78 -9.39 10.15
N LEU A 23 -14.54 -10.69 10.32
CA LEU A 23 -14.11 -11.60 9.26
C LEU A 23 -15.19 -11.72 8.17
N ARG A 24 -16.47 -11.85 8.57
CA ARG A 24 -17.62 -11.92 7.62
C ARG A 24 -17.75 -10.67 6.76
N LYS A 25 -17.43 -9.49 7.30
CA LYS A 25 -17.49 -8.20 6.60
C LYS A 25 -16.18 -7.84 5.87
N ALA A 26 -15.19 -8.73 5.87
CA ALA A 26 -13.85 -8.47 5.32
C ALA A 26 -13.21 -7.18 5.88
N LYS A 27 -13.45 -6.89 7.17
CA LYS A 27 -12.86 -5.73 7.88
C LYS A 27 -11.60 -6.09 8.66
N CYS A 28 -11.26 -7.37 8.74
CA CYS A 28 -10.03 -7.87 9.35
C CYS A 28 -9.64 -9.21 8.71
N TYR A 29 -8.43 -9.64 9.05
CA TYR A 29 -7.90 -10.97 8.74
C TYR A 29 -7.25 -11.60 9.97
N ILE A 30 -6.99 -12.91 9.88
CA ILE A 30 -6.27 -13.66 10.90
C ILE A 30 -4.79 -13.65 10.54
N ASP A 31 -3.97 -12.99 11.35
CA ASP A 31 -2.52 -13.01 11.23
C ASP A 31 -1.98 -14.26 11.90
N ARG A 32 -1.51 -15.19 11.07
CA ARG A 32 -0.91 -16.47 11.50
C ARG A 32 0.62 -16.42 11.52
N THR A 33 1.23 -15.26 11.30
CA THR A 33 2.68 -15.08 11.37
C THR A 33 3.19 -15.01 12.82
N VAL A 34 2.28 -14.78 13.76
CA VAL A 34 2.52 -14.79 15.21
C VAL A 34 1.79 -15.96 15.89
N ASP A 35 2.37 -16.48 16.97
CA ASP A 35 1.78 -17.54 17.79
C ASP A 35 1.52 -17.04 19.23
N PRO A 36 0.27 -17.05 19.73
CA PRO A 36 -0.94 -17.49 19.05
C PRO A 36 -1.42 -16.51 17.96
N PRO A 37 -2.14 -16.97 16.91
CA PRO A 37 -2.67 -16.11 15.86
C PRO A 37 -3.52 -14.97 16.42
N VAL A 38 -3.47 -13.80 15.79
CA VAL A 38 -4.20 -12.60 16.22
C VAL A 38 -5.09 -12.05 15.12
N ILE A 39 -6.11 -11.27 15.50
CA ILE A 39 -6.92 -10.51 14.56
C ILE A 39 -6.19 -9.21 14.20
N ARG A 40 -6.10 -8.94 12.90
CA ARG A 40 -5.61 -7.67 12.34
C ARG A 40 -6.71 -7.01 11.55
N MET A 41 -7.05 -5.78 11.92
CA MET A 41 -8.00 -4.97 11.17
C MET A 41 -7.40 -4.58 9.83
N ILE A 42 -8.21 -4.75 8.79
CA ILE A 42 -8.01 -4.08 7.52
C ILE A 42 -8.46 -2.64 7.82
N LYS A 43 -7.51 -1.70 7.90
CA LYS A 43 -7.86 -0.32 8.21
C LYS A 43 -8.77 0.17 7.09
N ASP A 44 -9.93 0.74 7.42
CA ASP A 44 -10.76 1.45 6.43
C ASP A 44 -9.95 2.59 5.77
N ASP A 45 -8.86 3.06 6.39
CA ASP A 45 -7.93 4.03 5.79
C ASP A 45 -6.89 3.41 4.84
N ASP A 46 -6.82 2.09 4.71
CA ASP A 46 -6.00 1.38 3.71
C ASP A 46 -6.75 1.23 2.37
N ASP A 47 -7.61 2.21 2.07
CA ASP A 47 -8.17 2.51 0.75
C ASP A 47 -7.09 3.02 -0.22
N TYR A 48 -5.98 2.30 -0.31
CA TYR A 48 -4.93 2.60 -1.26
C TYR A 48 -5.10 1.72 -2.50
N GLU A 49 -5.37 2.37 -3.63
CA GLU A 49 -5.47 1.71 -4.93
C GLU A 49 -4.16 1.93 -5.69
N ILE A 50 -3.54 0.85 -6.17
CA ILE A 50 -2.44 0.98 -7.12
C ILE A 50 -3.04 1.22 -8.50
N VAL A 51 -2.96 2.46 -8.97
CA VAL A 51 -3.56 2.91 -10.25
C VAL A 51 -2.55 3.00 -11.39
N GLY A 52 -1.26 2.81 -11.08
CA GLY A 52 -0.19 2.85 -12.07
C GLY A 52 1.17 2.49 -11.49
N TRP A 53 2.16 2.45 -12.36
CA TRP A 53 3.55 2.18 -11.98
C TRP A 53 4.53 2.87 -12.94
N VAL A 54 5.75 3.08 -12.44
CA VAL A 54 6.90 3.58 -13.18
C VAL A 54 8.10 2.73 -12.81
N TRP A 55 8.86 2.29 -13.81
CA TRP A 55 10.12 1.61 -13.64
C TRP A 55 11.20 2.34 -14.43
N LEU A 56 12.17 2.89 -13.72
CA LEU A 56 13.39 3.44 -14.29
C LEU A 56 14.54 2.50 -13.93
N THR A 57 15.24 2.00 -14.94
CA THR A 57 16.45 1.18 -14.73
C THR A 57 17.68 2.06 -14.54
N ASP A 58 18.73 1.51 -13.91
CA ASP A 58 20.04 2.18 -13.81
C ASP A 58 20.69 2.46 -15.18
N ARG A 59 20.17 1.85 -16.25
CA ARG A 59 20.61 2.05 -17.64
C ARG A 59 19.84 3.17 -18.35
N GLY A 60 18.89 3.82 -17.68
CA GLY A 60 18.09 4.91 -18.25
C GLY A 60 16.91 4.44 -19.11
N GLU A 61 16.52 3.17 -19.04
CA GLU A 61 15.28 2.68 -19.65
C GLU A 61 14.10 3.03 -18.73
N LEU A 62 13.12 3.76 -19.26
CA LEU A 62 11.90 4.15 -18.55
C LEU A 62 10.70 3.42 -19.13
N LYS A 63 9.94 2.76 -18.26
CA LYS A 63 8.63 2.16 -18.57
C LYS A 63 7.61 2.67 -17.57
N SER A 64 6.39 2.93 -18.01
CA SER A 64 5.30 3.32 -17.11
C SER A 64 3.96 2.80 -17.60
N ASN A 65 3.01 2.67 -16.68
CA ASN A 65 1.61 2.36 -16.95
C ASN A 65 0.73 3.20 -16.03
N GLY A 66 -0.34 3.79 -16.57
CA GLY A 66 -1.27 4.63 -15.78
C GLY A 66 -0.65 5.92 -15.22
N VAL A 67 0.60 6.24 -15.57
CA VAL A 67 1.36 7.40 -15.09
C VAL A 67 2.11 8.03 -16.25
N ASN A 68 1.97 9.36 -16.40
CA ASN A 68 2.76 10.15 -17.33
C ASN A 68 3.93 10.81 -16.58
N VAL A 69 5.16 10.49 -17.00
CA VAL A 69 6.40 10.96 -16.40
C VAL A 69 7.37 11.44 -17.46
N LYS A 70 8.22 12.40 -17.10
CA LYS A 70 9.26 12.91 -17.99
C LYS A 70 10.62 12.36 -17.57
N LEU A 71 11.30 11.61 -18.44
CA LEU A 71 12.69 11.22 -18.23
C LEU A 71 13.61 12.46 -18.26
N SER A 72 14.62 12.50 -17.41
CA SER A 72 15.66 13.54 -17.47
C SER A 72 16.55 13.38 -18.71
N ASP A 73 17.14 14.48 -19.18
CA ASP A 73 18.03 14.45 -20.36
C ASP A 73 19.26 13.56 -20.13
N ASP A 74 19.76 13.51 -18.88
CA ASP A 74 20.87 12.64 -18.46
C ASP A 74 20.44 11.19 -18.15
N LYS A 75 19.14 10.89 -18.25
CA LYS A 75 18.49 9.60 -17.96
C LYS A 75 18.75 9.05 -16.54
N LYS A 76 19.21 9.88 -15.61
CA LYS A 76 19.50 9.48 -14.22
C LYS A 76 18.30 9.53 -13.29
N TYR A 77 17.21 10.18 -13.70
CA TYR A 77 15.99 10.27 -12.91
C TYR A 77 14.79 10.55 -13.81
N PHE A 78 13.58 10.35 -13.29
CA PHE A 78 12.38 10.87 -13.93
C PHE A 78 11.75 11.97 -13.07
N ILE A 79 10.94 12.79 -13.72
CA ILE A 79 10.23 13.92 -13.10
C ILE A 79 8.73 13.60 -13.09
N TYR A 80 8.14 13.70 -11.89
CA TYR A 80 6.71 13.61 -11.65
C TYR A 80 6.31 14.71 -10.67
N ASN A 81 5.28 15.50 -10.96
CA ASN A 81 4.82 16.61 -10.10
C ASN A 81 5.95 17.50 -9.56
N ASN A 82 6.86 17.93 -10.46
CA ASN A 82 8.05 18.74 -10.15
C ASN A 82 9.05 18.12 -9.14
N ARG A 83 8.97 16.80 -8.88
CA ARG A 83 9.91 16.06 -8.05
C ARG A 83 10.75 15.11 -8.90
N LYS A 84 12.00 14.93 -8.51
CA LYS A 84 12.94 14.00 -9.14
C LYS A 84 12.92 12.67 -8.42
N TYR A 85 12.89 11.58 -9.19
CA TYR A 85 12.87 10.22 -8.68
C TYR A 85 14.05 9.43 -9.28
N PRO A 86 14.94 8.87 -8.45
CA PRO A 86 16.07 8.07 -8.93
C PRO A 86 15.60 6.76 -9.61
N PRO A 87 16.52 5.96 -10.18
CA PRO A 87 16.19 4.63 -10.67
C PRO A 87 15.54 3.77 -9.59
N GLY A 88 14.58 2.94 -10.00
CA GLY A 88 13.77 2.13 -9.11
C GLY A 88 12.38 1.82 -9.68
N VAL A 89 11.63 1.03 -8.91
CA VAL A 89 10.21 0.74 -9.16
C VAL A 89 9.37 1.61 -8.24
N TYR A 90 8.42 2.34 -8.82
CA TYR A 90 7.50 3.21 -8.12
C TYR A 90 6.06 2.86 -8.50
N TYR A 91 5.17 2.88 -7.51
CA TYR A 91 3.75 2.66 -7.69
C TYR A 91 3.00 3.97 -7.50
N LEU A 92 2.07 4.28 -8.41
CA LEU A 92 1.13 5.38 -8.22
C LEU A 92 -0.01 4.87 -7.37
N ILE A 93 -0.09 5.42 -6.17
CA ILE A 93 -1.06 5.06 -5.18
C ILE A 93 -2.10 6.17 -5.08
N ARG A 94 -3.37 5.81 -5.20
CA ARG A 94 -4.50 6.68 -4.90
C ARG A 94 -5.01 6.35 -3.50
N ARG A 95 -5.04 7.34 -2.61
CA ARG A 95 -5.58 7.21 -1.25
C ARG A 95 -6.36 8.46 -0.89
N HIS A 96 -7.60 8.31 -0.41
CA HIS A 96 -8.53 9.42 -0.13
C HIS A 96 -8.63 10.44 -1.29
N GLY A 97 -8.67 9.94 -2.53
CA GLY A 97 -8.74 10.76 -3.74
C GLY A 97 -7.46 11.52 -4.12
N ARG A 98 -6.35 11.30 -3.40
CA ARG A 98 -5.05 11.89 -3.70
C ARG A 98 -4.09 10.85 -4.26
N GLU A 99 -3.32 11.25 -5.27
CA GLU A 99 -2.36 10.37 -5.95
C GLU A 99 -0.92 10.75 -5.63
N PHE A 100 -0.10 9.76 -5.29
CA PHE A 100 1.31 9.95 -5.00
C PHE A 100 2.13 8.72 -5.41
N LEU A 101 3.37 8.96 -5.87
CA LEU A 101 4.30 7.88 -6.17
C LEU A 101 5.00 7.42 -4.89
N VAL A 102 5.06 6.10 -4.72
CA VAL A 102 5.71 5.42 -3.59
C VAL A 102 6.71 4.41 -4.14
N SER A 103 7.91 4.33 -3.57
CA SER A 103 8.89 3.32 -3.98
C SER A 103 8.45 1.92 -3.55
N GLU A 104 8.84 0.91 -4.32
CA GLU A 104 8.64 -0.49 -3.96
C GLU A 104 9.24 -0.82 -2.58
N GLU A 105 10.41 -0.27 -2.27
CA GLU A 105 11.08 -0.45 -0.97
C GLU A 105 10.22 0.05 0.20
N PHE A 106 9.57 1.21 0.04
CA PHE A 106 8.68 1.74 1.06
C PHE A 106 7.45 0.83 1.23
N LEU A 107 6.86 0.36 0.13
CA LEU A 107 5.73 -0.58 0.19
C LEU A 107 6.07 -1.92 0.84
N LYS A 108 7.31 -2.40 0.68
CA LYS A 108 7.78 -3.63 1.35
C LYS A 108 8.01 -3.45 2.86
N SER A 109 8.14 -2.20 3.32
CA SER A 109 8.46 -1.87 4.71
C SER A 109 7.26 -1.54 5.59
N ILE A 110 6.07 -1.43 4.98
CA ILE A 110 4.78 -1.24 5.66
C ILE A 110 4.03 -2.55 5.79
#